data_AF-A0AAV8XMB5-F1
#
_entry.id   AF-A0AAV8XMB5-F1
#
_cell.length_a   1.000
_cell.length_b   1.000
_cell.length_c   1.000
_cell.angle_alpha   90.00
_cell.angle_beta   90.00
_cell.angle_gamma   90.00
#
_symmetry.space_group_name_H-M   'P 1'
#
loop_
_entity.id
_entity.type
_entity.pdbx_description
1 polymer ?
#
loop_
_entity_poly.entity_id
_entity_poly.type
_entity_poly.pdbx_seq_one_letter_code
_entity_poly.pdbx_strand_id
1 'polypeptide(L)'
;MERLALACGGVAMNSLDDLHESQLGYAGHVYEHVLGETKYTFIEDCKIPLSVTILMKGPNKHTLMQIKDAVRDGLRAINNAIEDKAVIPGT
;
A
#
# COMPACT_ATOMS: atom_id res chain seq x y z
N MET A 1 5.07 7.37 -5.99
CA MET A 1 5.82 7.95 -4.84
C MET A 1 4.90 8.57 -3.80
N GLU A 2 3.71 9.08 -4.15
CA GLU A 2 2.78 9.68 -3.20
C GLU A 2 2.44 8.78 -1.98
N ARG A 3 2.14 7.49 -2.20
CA ARG A 3 1.87 6.55 -1.10
C ARG A 3 3.05 6.35 -0.15
N LEU A 4 4.29 6.47 -0.64
CA LEU A 4 5.48 6.34 0.20
C LEU A 4 5.63 7.54 1.13
N ALA A 5 5.45 8.75 0.59
CA ALA A 5 5.44 9.98 1.39
C ALA A 5 4.36 9.91 2.49
N LEU A 6 3.16 9.46 2.14
CA LEU A 6 2.05 9.27 3.08
C LEU A 6 2.33 8.19 4.13
N ALA A 7 2.90 7.03 3.75
CA ALA A 7 3.20 5.95 4.69
C ALA A 7 4.32 6.33 5.67
N CYS A 8 5.40 6.93 5.17
CA CYS A 8 6.56 7.32 5.98
C CYS A 8 6.35 8.64 6.72
N GLY A 9 5.32 9.43 6.37
CA GLY A 9 5.05 10.76 6.93
C GLY A 9 5.99 11.86 6.43
N GLY A 10 6.62 11.67 5.27
CA GLY A 10 7.48 12.66 4.63
C GLY A 10 6.74 13.50 3.59
N VAL A 11 7.39 14.54 3.08
CA VAL A 11 6.83 15.41 2.02
C VAL A 11 7.72 15.32 0.78
N ALA A 12 7.10 15.17 -0.40
CA ALA A 12 7.84 15.19 -1.66
C ALA A 12 8.33 16.61 -1.96
N MET A 13 9.65 16.78 -2.09
CA MET A 13 10.29 18.08 -2.33
C MET A 13 10.78 18.18 -3.78
N ASN A 14 10.73 19.39 -4.34
CA ASN A 14 11.17 19.68 -5.71
C ASN A 14 12.61 20.22 -5.78
N SER A 15 13.11 20.78 -4.67
CA SER A 15 14.48 21.28 -4.54
C SER A 15 15.11 20.80 -3.24
N LEU A 16 16.43 20.67 -3.24
CA LEU A 16 17.22 20.36 -2.05
C LEU A 16 17.41 21.59 -1.16
N ASP A 17 17.33 22.80 -1.72
CA ASP A 17 17.53 24.05 -0.97
C ASP A 17 16.44 24.29 0.08
N ASP A 18 15.23 23.78 -0.17
CA ASP A 18 14.07 23.88 0.73
C ASP A 18 13.91 22.65 1.65
N LEU A 19 14.90 21.76 1.69
CA LEU A 19 14.82 20.54 2.47
C LEU A 19 15.10 20.83 3.94
N HIS A 20 14.12 20.55 4.80
CA HIS A 20 14.30 20.54 6.25
C HIS A 20 14.00 19.16 6.82
N GLU A 21 14.42 18.95 8.08
CA GLU A 21 14.20 17.68 8.79
C GLU A 21 12.71 17.33 8.91
N SER A 22 11.84 18.33 8.95
CA SER A 22 10.38 18.15 9.04
C SER A 22 9.75 17.44 7.84
N GLN A 23 10.44 17.39 6.70
CA GLN A 23 9.94 16.77 5.47
C GLN A 23 10.46 15.35 5.29
N LEU A 24 11.38 14.90 6.15
CA LEU A 24 11.90 13.54 6.12
C LEU A 24 10.90 12.55 6.73
N GLY A 25 10.63 11.47 5.98
CA GLY A 25 9.82 10.36 6.46
C GLY A 25 10.62 9.34 7.26
N TYR A 26 9.94 8.44 7.96
CA TYR A 26 10.53 7.35 8.74
C TYR A 26 10.00 5.98 8.30
N ALA A 27 10.92 5.01 8.18
CA ALA A 27 10.64 3.59 8.02
C ALA A 27 11.65 2.80 8.88
N GLY A 28 11.16 1.83 9.67
CA GLY A 28 12.01 1.02 10.54
C GLY A 28 12.87 0.02 9.77
N HIS A 29 12.31 -0.59 8.71
CA HIS A 29 13.02 -1.57 7.90
C HIS A 29 12.91 -1.25 6.41
N VAL A 30 14.05 -1.16 5.74
CA VAL A 30 14.13 -1.00 4.29
C VAL A 30 15.12 -2.02 3.77
N TYR A 31 14.66 -2.93 2.93
CA TYR A 31 15.51 -3.96 2.36
C TYR A 31 15.05 -4.34 0.96
N GLU A 32 15.97 -4.91 0.19
CA GLU A 32 15.65 -5.44 -1.12
C GLU A 32 15.49 -6.95 -1.04
N HIS A 33 14.47 -7.45 -1.73
CA HIS A 33 14.18 -8.88 -1.79
C HIS A 33 13.89 -9.29 -3.23
N VAL A 34 14.54 -10.37 -3.66
CA VAL A 34 14.40 -10.90 -5.02
C VAL A 34 13.34 -11.99 -4.99
N LEU A 35 12.25 -11.79 -5.75
CA LEU A 35 11.16 -12.75 -5.88
C LEU A 35 11.07 -13.20 -7.34
N GLY A 36 11.61 -14.39 -7.62
CA GLY A 36 11.78 -14.86 -8.99
C GLY A 36 12.88 -14.08 -9.71
N GLU A 37 12.54 -13.45 -10.83
CA GLU A 37 13.48 -12.66 -11.63
C GLU A 37 13.39 -11.15 -11.35
N THR A 38 12.53 -10.74 -10.42
CA THR A 38 12.30 -9.33 -10.11
C THR A 38 12.77 -8.98 -8.70
N LYS A 39 13.46 -7.86 -8.59
CA LYS A 39 13.90 -7.28 -7.32
C LYS A 39 12.87 -6.27 -6.84
N TYR A 40 12.47 -6.38 -5.59
CA TYR A 40 11.52 -5.47 -4.94
C TYR A 40 12.19 -4.80 -3.75
N THR A 41 11.88 -3.53 -3.50
CA THR A 41 12.25 -2.82 -2.29
C THR A 41 11.07 -2.85 -1.32
N PHE A 42 11.25 -3.52 -0.19
CA PHE A 42 10.28 -3.56 0.90
C PHE A 42 10.60 -2.45 1.89
N ILE A 43 9.54 -1.75 2.29
CA ILE A 43 9.60 -0.61 3.22
C ILE A 43 8.54 -0.91 4.28
N GLU A 44 9.01 -1.27 5.47
CA GLU A 44 8.22 -1.78 6.58
C GLU A 44 8.42 -0.91 7.83
N ASP A 45 7.54 -1.07 8.81
CA ASP A 45 7.51 -0.26 10.04
C ASP A 45 7.50 1.24 9.76
N CYS A 46 6.63 1.63 8.82
CA CYS A 46 6.38 3.02 8.48
C CYS A 46 5.63 3.74 9.61
N LYS A 47 5.91 5.03 9.79
CA LYS A 47 5.30 5.85 10.84
C LYS A 47 3.76 5.87 10.79
N ILE A 48 3.17 5.82 9.59
CA ILE A 48 1.72 5.84 9.37
C ILE A 48 1.30 4.51 8.70
N PRO A 49 0.88 3.50 9.48
CA PRO A 49 0.55 2.16 8.95
C PRO A 49 -0.82 2.09 8.25
N LEU A 50 -1.38 3.21 7.81
CA LEU A 50 -2.66 3.27 7.08
C LEU A 50 -2.53 2.86 5.61
N SER A 51 -1.32 2.89 5.06
CA SER A 51 -1.04 2.51 3.67
C SER A 51 -0.29 1.19 3.63
N VAL A 52 -0.99 0.11 3.26
CA VAL A 52 -0.41 -1.22 3.08
C VAL A 52 -0.35 -1.63 1.62
N THR A 53 0.58 -2.51 1.27
CA THR A 53 0.74 -3.04 -0.09
C THR A 53 0.50 -4.55 -0.10
N ILE A 54 -0.42 -5.01 -0.95
CA ILE A 54 -0.66 -6.43 -1.19
C ILE A 54 0.07 -6.82 -2.49
N LEU A 55 1.11 -7.64 -2.39
CA LEU A 55 1.83 -8.17 -3.55
C LEU A 55 1.12 -9.43 -4.07
N MET A 56 0.52 -9.32 -5.26
CA MET A 56 -0.18 -10.45 -5.91
C MET A 56 0.67 -11.05 -7.02
N LYS A 57 0.85 -12.37 -7.00
CA LYS A 57 1.53 -13.15 -8.04
C LYS A 57 0.56 -14.16 -8.62
N GLY A 58 0.52 -14.28 -9.95
CA GLY A 58 -0.42 -15.15 -10.63
C GLY A 58 0.14 -15.62 -11.98
N PRO A 59 -0.45 -16.69 -12.55
CA PRO A 59 0.11 -17.39 -13.71
C PRO A 59 -0.02 -16.61 -15.02
N ASN A 60 -1.03 -15.74 -15.13
CA ASN A 60 -1.24 -14.91 -16.32
C ASN A 60 -1.91 -13.57 -15.93
N LYS A 61 -1.82 -12.59 -16.84
CA LYS A 61 -2.33 -11.22 -16.63
C LYS A 61 -3.86 -11.18 -16.45
N HIS A 62 -4.60 -12.04 -17.14
CA HIS A 62 -6.05 -12.05 -17.09
C HIS A 62 -6.56 -12.45 -15.70
N THR A 63 -6.05 -13.57 -15.17
CA THR A 63 -6.35 -14.04 -13.82
C THR A 63 -5.92 -13.02 -12.75
N LEU A 64 -4.74 -12.41 -12.91
CA LEU A 64 -4.28 -11.36 -11.99
C LEU A 64 -5.21 -10.14 -11.97
N MET A 65 -5.75 -9.75 -13.12
CA MET A 65 -6.71 -8.64 -13.22
C MET A 65 -8.01 -8.99 -12.48
N GLN A 66 -8.54 -10.19 -12.69
CA GLN A 66 -9.74 -10.66 -11.99
C GLN A 66 -9.56 -10.69 -10.47
N ILE A 67 -8.41 -11.21 -9.99
CA ILE A 67 -8.10 -11.23 -8.55
C ILE A 67 -7.98 -9.81 -7.99
N LYS A 68 -7.29 -8.92 -8.71
CA LYS A 68 -7.14 -7.51 -8.30
C LYS A 68 -8.50 -6.84 -8.16
N ASP A 69 -9.40 -7.04 -9.11
CA ASP A 69 -10.74 -6.45 -9.08
C ASP A 69 -11.58 -7.05 -7.94
N ALA A 70 -11.56 -8.37 -7.78
CA ALA A 70 -12.26 -9.06 -6.67
C ALA A 70 -11.77 -8.59 -5.29
N VAL A 71 -10.46 -8.43 -5.09
CA VAL A 71 -9.90 -7.91 -3.83
C VAL A 71 -10.33 -6.46 -3.60
N ARG A 72 -10.34 -5.64 -4.65
CA ARG A 72 -10.79 -4.24 -4.55
C ARG A 72 -12.26 -4.15 -4.15
N ASP A 73 -13.11 -4.98 -4.74
CA ASP A 73 -14.54 -5.01 -4.43
C ASP A 73 -14.79 -5.55 -3.03
N GLY A 74 -14.08 -6.60 -2.63
CA GLY A 74 -14.13 -7.13 -1.27
C GLY A 74 -13.72 -6.11 -0.21
N LEU A 75 -12.63 -5.37 -0.43
CA LEU A 75 -12.18 -4.32 0.50
C LEU A 75 -13.24 -3.20 0.65
N ARG A 76 -13.93 -2.84 -0.43
CA ARG A 76 -15.03 -1.87 -0.39
C ARG A 76 -16.22 -2.39 0.40
N ALA A 77 -16.63 -3.63 0.17
CA ALA A 77 -17.72 -4.25 0.91
C ALA A 77 -17.41 -4.33 2.42
N ILE A 78 -16.18 -4.69 2.78
CA ILE A 78 -15.71 -4.70 4.17
C ILE A 78 -15.76 -3.30 4.77
N ASN A 79 -15.29 -2.27 4.04
CA ASN A 79 -15.34 -0.90 4.52
C ASN A 79 -16.78 -0.47 4.84
N ASN A 80 -17.72 -0.73 3.94
CA ASN A 80 -19.13 -0.40 4.15
C ASN A 80 -19.70 -1.11 5.38
N ALA A 81 -19.40 -2.41 5.56
CA ALA A 81 -19.87 -3.17 6.72
C ALA A 81 -19.30 -2.63 8.05
N ILE A 82 -18.05 -2.15 8.05
CA ILE A 82 -17.43 -1.52 9.22
C ILE A 82 -18.09 -0.16 9.53
N GLU A 83 -18.35 0.65 8.50
CA GLU A 83 -18.99 1.97 8.63
C GLU A 83 -20.44 1.84 9.13
N ASP A 84 -21.23 0.95 8.52
CA ASP A 84 -22.65 0.76 8.84
C ASP A 84 -22.87 -0.04 10.13
N LYS A 85 -21.86 -0.81 10.57
CA LYS A 85 -21.92 -1.73 11.72
C LYS A 85 -23.05 -2.75 11.65
N ALA A 86 -23.53 -3.04 10.45
CA ALA A 86 -24.64 -3.95 10.18
C ALA A 86 -24.44 -4.64 8.83
N VAL A 87 -25.05 -5.81 8.68
CA VAL A 87 -25.12 -6.55 7.41
C VAL A 87 -26.52 -7.07 7.22
N ILE A 88 -26.97 -7.13 5.97
CA ILE A 88 -28.24 -7.73 5.60
C ILE A 88 -27.94 -9.14 5.06
N PRO A 89 -28.60 -10.19 5.55
CA PRO A 89 -28.43 -11.53 5.01
C PRO A 89 -28.79 -11.54 3.53
N GLY A 90 -27.88 -12.05 2.71
CA GLY A 90 -28.16 -12.33 1.30
C GLY A 90 -29.14 -13.50 1.17
N THR A 91 -29.74 -13.60 -0.01
CA THR A 91 -30.53 -14.77 -0.45
C THR A 91 -29.66 -15.96 -0.75
#